data_AF-A0A0B8Q2V1-F1
#
_entry.id   AF-A0A0B8Q2V1-F1
#
_cell.length_a   1.000
_cell.length_b   1.000
_cell.length_c   1.000
_cell.angle_alpha   90.00
_cell.angle_beta   90.00
_cell.angle_gamma   90.00
#
_symmetry.space_group_name_H-M   'P 1'
#
loop_
_entity.id
_entity.type
_entity.pdbx_description
1 polymer ?
#
loop_
_entity_poly.entity_id
_entity_poly.type
_entity_poly.pdbx_seq_one_letter_code
_entity_poly.pdbx_strand_id
1 'polypeptide(L)'
;MSRNSSLTRHIEDFFEGLGQPCESSEILEVVVKRLLEASTNKRKLSSDALASIRKSFKDIPGGRRRAVHRGLEQCLLYLEQVCQWELPESKVPRYRDHKQQWMIKLFAHAQLGSAVHKHYQAQKVDWIHTRAPLCASEVILVLSMEVAPLPLSIWFDVLSNSSSIEKLDGQFTVRFDHPNQTLKSGELPSFTRYALTPFACRVLWNYYQTHSDQTLPSKGDGAKKRSPASLKREIKSTVEDWNAWIAPLSARYEFAPLIDALDPNASVPKRLKAANWHCIFQIIWHCAYGYPSELLRDHAVPAATWPLNRLSALQNKLKLVS
;
A
#
# COMPACT_ATOMS: atom_id res chain seq x y z
N MET A 1 23.94 7.74 2.37
CA MET A 1 22.50 8.06 2.16
C MET A 1 21.97 8.67 3.44
N SER A 2 21.38 9.87 3.37
CA SER A 2 20.98 10.67 4.54
C SER A 2 19.84 9.98 5.31
N ARG A 3 19.92 9.87 6.64
CA ARG A 3 18.99 9.06 7.45
C ARG A 3 17.55 9.58 7.45
N ASN A 4 17.35 10.86 7.14
CA ASN A 4 16.02 11.45 6.94
C ASN A 4 15.30 10.76 5.77
N SER A 5 16.03 10.42 4.71
CA SER A 5 15.50 9.78 3.50
C SER A 5 14.91 8.38 3.75
N SER A 6 15.29 7.72 4.85
CA SER A 6 14.76 6.39 5.21
C SER A 6 13.37 6.49 5.82
N LEU A 7 13.09 7.50 6.65
CA LEU A 7 11.77 7.68 7.27
C LEU A 7 10.78 8.25 6.24
N THR A 8 11.22 9.19 5.40
CA THR A 8 10.40 9.71 4.31
C THR A 8 9.90 8.60 3.40
N ARG A 9 10.80 7.71 2.99
CA ARG A 9 10.45 6.58 2.14
C ARG A 9 9.42 5.66 2.78
N HIS A 10 9.53 5.38 4.08
CA HIS A 10 8.56 4.53 4.76
C HIS A 10 7.18 5.17 4.88
N ILE A 11 7.14 6.50 5.03
CA ILE A 11 5.89 7.26 5.02
C ILE A 11 5.27 7.19 3.62
N GLU A 12 6.07 7.39 2.56
CA GLU A 12 5.62 7.25 1.18
C GLU A 12 5.07 5.84 0.90
N ASP A 13 5.83 4.80 1.25
CA ASP A 13 5.43 3.40 1.09
C ASP A 13 4.15 3.08 1.89
N PHE A 14 3.99 3.68 3.08
CA PHE A 14 2.77 3.53 3.90
C PHE A 14 1.54 4.14 3.22
N PHE A 15 1.63 5.36 2.70
CA PHE A 15 0.50 6.00 2.01
C PHE A 15 0.21 5.34 0.65
N GLU A 16 1.25 4.89 -0.05
CA GLU A 16 1.11 4.08 -1.27
C GLU A 16 0.37 2.77 -0.98
N GLY A 17 0.74 2.08 0.10
CA GLY A 17 0.06 0.86 0.57
C GLY A 17 -1.40 1.09 0.96
N LEU A 18 -1.76 2.30 1.39
CA LEU A 18 -3.15 2.71 1.65
C LEU A 18 -3.90 3.20 0.41
N GLY A 19 -3.28 3.25 -0.77
CA GLY A 19 -3.85 3.85 -1.98
C GLY A 19 -4.11 5.35 -1.84
N GLN A 20 -3.44 6.03 -0.91
CA GLN A 20 -3.66 7.44 -0.61
C GLN A 20 -2.56 8.33 -1.20
N PRO A 21 -2.89 9.58 -1.60
CA PRO A 21 -1.89 10.53 -2.02
C PRO A 21 -0.98 10.91 -0.86
N CYS A 22 0.33 10.87 -1.11
CA CYS A 22 1.37 11.32 -0.19
C CYS A 22 1.98 12.63 -0.73
N GLU A 23 2.35 13.56 0.18
CA GLU A 23 3.15 14.71 -0.23
C GLU A 23 4.56 14.27 -0.66
N SER A 24 5.25 15.12 -1.43
CA SER A 24 6.57 14.77 -1.97
C SER A 24 7.62 14.57 -0.88
N SER A 25 8.61 13.73 -1.17
CA SER A 25 9.77 13.49 -0.30
C SER A 25 10.41 14.78 0.21
N GLU A 26 10.55 15.82 -0.63
CA GLU A 26 11.09 17.12 -0.24
C GLU A 26 10.28 17.81 0.87
N ILE A 27 8.94 17.75 0.78
CA ILE A 27 8.04 18.33 1.79
C ILE A 27 8.09 17.51 3.08
N LEU A 28 8.06 16.20 2.94
CA LEU A 28 8.13 15.29 4.08
C LEU A 28 9.47 15.39 4.80
N GLU A 29 10.60 15.58 4.10
CA GLU A 29 11.93 15.77 4.72
C GLU A 29 11.96 17.02 5.60
N VAL A 30 11.36 18.12 5.15
CA VAL A 30 11.23 19.36 5.96
C VAL A 30 10.46 19.06 7.25
N VAL A 31 9.34 18.35 7.15
CA VAL A 31 8.48 18.01 8.28
C VAL A 31 9.18 17.04 9.24
N VAL A 32 9.77 15.96 8.71
CA VAL A 32 10.48 14.94 9.47
C VAL A 32 11.63 15.56 10.24
N LYS A 33 12.41 16.46 9.61
CA LYS A 33 13.48 17.19 10.30
C LYS A 33 12.95 17.92 11.53
N ARG A 34 11.85 18.67 11.41
CA ARG A 34 11.24 19.40 12.53
C ARG A 34 10.67 18.48 13.61
N LEU A 35 10.09 17.35 13.23
CA LEU A 35 9.59 16.35 14.17
C LEU A 35 10.72 15.69 14.97
N LEU A 36 11.85 15.41 14.32
CA LEU A 36 13.03 14.84 14.98
C LEU A 36 13.70 15.83 15.94
N GLU A 37 13.74 17.11 15.57
CA GLU A 37 14.26 18.20 16.42
C GLU A 37 13.38 18.45 17.66
N ALA A 38 12.07 18.30 17.53
CA ALA A 38 11.11 18.61 18.60
C ALA A 38 10.78 17.43 19.53
N SER A 39 11.14 16.20 19.15
CA SER A 39 10.88 15.01 19.98
C SER A 39 11.94 14.87 21.08
N THR A 40 11.58 14.28 22.21
CA THR A 40 12.47 14.16 23.40
C THR A 40 12.82 12.70 23.72
N ASN A 41 13.10 11.89 22.69
CA ASN A 41 13.41 10.45 22.77
C ASN A 41 12.30 9.52 23.32
N LYS A 42 11.18 10.05 23.78
CA LYS A 42 10.00 9.26 24.14
C LYS A 42 9.03 9.24 22.96
N ARG A 43 8.29 8.14 22.74
CA ARG A 43 7.21 8.01 21.73
C ARG A 43 6.03 8.93 22.09
N LYS A 44 6.30 10.22 22.26
CA LYS A 44 5.37 11.20 22.77
C LYS A 44 5.71 12.55 22.16
N LEU A 45 4.71 13.18 21.57
CA LEU A 45 4.81 14.56 21.09
C LEU A 45 3.91 15.42 21.97
N SER A 46 4.45 16.48 22.57
CA SER A 46 3.64 17.40 23.39
C SER A 46 2.86 18.39 22.51
N SER A 47 1.79 18.97 23.08
CA SER A 47 1.01 20.02 22.40
C SER A 47 1.89 21.23 22.05
N ASP A 48 2.79 21.62 22.95
CA ASP A 48 3.69 22.75 22.77
C ASP A 48 4.71 22.51 21.66
N ALA A 49 5.26 21.28 21.58
CA ALA A 49 6.16 20.89 20.51
C ALA A 49 5.45 20.97 19.14
N LEU A 50 4.22 20.46 19.05
CA LEU A 50 3.41 20.53 17.83
C LEU A 50 3.06 21.99 17.45
N ALA A 51 2.71 22.83 18.43
CA ALA A 51 2.43 24.24 18.21
C ALA A 51 3.68 24.99 17.70
N SER A 52 4.86 24.68 18.26
CA SER A 52 6.15 25.21 17.82
C SER A 52 6.46 24.82 16.36
N ILE A 53 6.29 23.53 16.00
CA ILE A 53 6.47 23.07 14.63
C ILE A 53 5.54 23.82 13.67
N ARG A 54 4.24 23.92 13.98
CA ARG A 54 3.27 24.65 13.15
C ARG A 54 3.63 26.13 13.03
N LYS A 55 4.12 26.76 14.11
CA LYS A 55 4.57 28.16 14.08
C LYS A 55 5.79 28.32 13.17
N SER A 56 6.71 27.35 13.14
CA SER A 56 7.88 27.38 12.26
C SER A 56 7.54 27.35 10.76
N PHE A 57 6.31 26.98 10.40
CA PHE A 57 5.85 26.97 9.00
C PHE A 57 5.18 28.29 8.58
N LYS A 58 5.03 29.26 9.49
CA LYS A 58 4.37 30.55 9.17
C LYS A 58 5.10 31.35 8.10
N ASP A 59 6.42 31.23 7.99
CA ASP A 59 7.22 32.01 7.06
C ASP A 59 7.29 31.36 5.65
N ILE A 60 6.69 30.18 5.48
CA ILE A 60 6.65 29.47 4.19
C ILE A 60 5.59 30.12 3.28
N PRO A 61 5.85 30.34 1.98
CA PRO A 61 4.86 30.85 1.02
C PRO A 61 3.58 30.00 0.98
N GLY A 62 2.42 30.63 0.76
CA GLY A 62 1.10 30.02 0.98
C GLY A 62 0.84 28.68 0.29
N GLY A 63 1.28 28.51 -0.96
CA GLY A 63 1.15 27.22 -1.69
C GLY A 63 1.92 26.08 -1.01
N ARG A 64 3.20 26.33 -0.70
CA ARG A 64 4.09 25.38 -0.02
C ARG A 64 3.70 25.18 1.45
N ARG A 65 3.14 26.20 2.11
CA ARG A 65 2.63 26.11 3.49
C ARG A 65 1.51 25.08 3.60
N ARG A 66 0.56 25.07 2.66
CA ARG A 66 -0.51 24.06 2.62
C ARG A 66 0.05 22.64 2.46
N ALA A 67 1.01 22.44 1.56
CA ALA A 67 1.68 21.16 1.37
C ALA A 67 2.42 20.70 2.64
N VAL A 68 3.18 21.58 3.28
CA VAL A 68 3.90 21.26 4.54
C VAL A 68 2.94 20.92 5.69
N HIS A 69 1.79 21.60 5.80
CA HIS A 69 0.78 21.22 6.79
C HIS A 69 0.14 19.86 6.51
N ARG A 70 -0.14 19.53 5.23
CA ARG A 70 -0.63 18.19 4.86
C ARG A 70 0.42 17.13 5.13
N GLY A 71 1.67 17.37 4.78
CA GLY A 71 2.81 16.51 5.09
C GLY A 71 2.98 16.30 6.60
N LEU A 72 2.78 17.34 7.42
CA LEU A 72 2.75 17.20 8.88
C LEU A 72 1.66 16.25 9.35
N GLU A 73 0.43 16.38 8.87
CA GLU A 73 -0.64 15.47 9.26
C GLU A 73 -0.39 14.03 8.77
N GLN A 74 0.19 13.86 7.57
CA GLN A 74 0.60 12.56 7.05
C GLN A 74 1.69 11.89 7.92
N CYS A 75 2.73 12.64 8.30
CA CYS A 75 3.77 12.16 9.21
C CYS A 75 3.19 11.79 10.58
N LEU A 76 2.29 12.61 11.14
CA LEU A 76 1.68 12.32 12.45
C LEU A 76 0.81 11.06 12.40
N LEU A 77 0.05 10.86 11.32
CA LEU A 77 -0.73 9.63 11.11
C LEU A 77 0.18 8.39 11.08
N TYR A 78 1.27 8.45 10.32
CA TYR A 78 2.24 7.36 10.27
C TYR A 78 2.86 7.09 11.65
N LEU A 79 3.29 8.15 12.36
CA LEU A 79 3.93 8.02 13.67
C LEU A 79 3.00 7.41 14.71
N GLU A 80 1.72 7.74 14.67
CA GLU A 80 0.75 7.11 15.56
C GLU A 80 0.48 5.66 15.16
N GLN A 81 0.13 5.39 13.90
CA GLN A 81 -0.41 4.09 13.50
C GLN A 81 0.66 3.01 13.33
N VAL A 82 1.83 3.39 12.84
CA VAL A 82 2.94 2.46 12.60
C VAL A 82 3.95 2.54 13.73
N CYS A 83 4.25 3.74 14.23
CA CYS A 83 5.25 3.92 15.28
C CYS A 83 4.68 3.96 16.71
N GLN A 84 3.36 3.92 16.89
CA GLN A 84 2.67 3.94 18.20
C GLN A 84 3.09 5.14 19.06
N TRP A 85 3.17 6.32 18.46
CA TRP A 85 3.42 7.56 19.20
C TRP A 85 2.17 8.04 19.94
N GLU A 86 2.35 8.43 21.20
CA GLU A 86 1.38 9.22 21.95
C GLU A 86 1.35 10.65 21.41
N LEU A 87 0.26 11.00 20.72
CA LEU A 87 0.00 12.36 20.25
C LEU A 87 -0.91 13.11 21.26
N PRO A 88 -0.87 14.46 21.30
CA PRO A 88 -1.69 15.23 22.24
C PRO A 88 -3.20 14.95 22.04
N GLU A 89 -3.94 14.81 23.14
CA GLU A 89 -5.35 14.36 23.20
C GLU A 89 -6.37 15.22 22.44
N SER A 90 -5.99 16.35 21.84
CA SER A 90 -6.90 17.23 21.09
C SER A 90 -7.45 16.63 19.77
N LYS A 91 -7.40 15.30 19.58
CA LYS A 91 -7.56 14.64 18.28
C LYS A 91 -8.43 13.38 18.22
N VAL A 92 -9.14 12.97 19.27
CA VAL A 92 -10.15 11.88 19.15
C VAL A 92 -11.16 12.13 17.99
N PRO A 93 -11.63 13.37 17.72
CA PRO A 93 -12.46 13.66 16.54
C PRO A 93 -11.73 13.44 15.20
N ARG A 94 -10.40 13.56 15.18
CA ARG A 94 -9.56 13.56 13.95
C ARG A 94 -9.32 12.17 13.39
N TYR A 95 -9.31 11.12 14.22
CA TYR A 95 -9.19 9.73 13.77
C TYR A 95 -10.46 9.21 13.16
N ARG A 96 -11.59 9.53 13.81
CA ARG A 96 -12.92 9.27 13.24
C ARG A 96 -13.04 9.93 11.88
N ASP A 97 -12.59 11.19 11.79
CA ASP A 97 -12.54 11.94 10.53
C ASP A 97 -11.61 11.30 9.50
N HIS A 98 -10.39 10.84 9.84
CA HIS A 98 -9.50 10.23 8.86
C HIS A 98 -10.00 8.87 8.33
N LYS A 99 -10.53 8.00 9.21
CA LYS A 99 -11.13 6.72 8.78
C LYS A 99 -12.37 6.98 7.92
N GLN A 100 -13.21 7.92 8.33
CA GLN A 100 -14.40 8.32 7.57
C GLN A 100 -14.02 8.93 6.21
N GLN A 101 -13.03 9.81 6.15
CA GLN A 101 -12.50 10.40 4.91
C GLN A 101 -11.91 9.33 3.99
N TRP A 102 -11.18 8.36 4.54
CA TRP A 102 -10.69 7.22 3.76
C TRP A 102 -11.83 6.38 3.21
N MET A 103 -12.85 6.05 4.02
CA MET A 103 -14.04 5.34 3.56
C MET A 103 -14.79 6.12 2.48
N ILE A 104 -14.97 7.44 2.64
CA ILE A 104 -15.59 8.30 1.61
C ILE A 104 -14.80 8.21 0.30
N LYS A 105 -13.46 8.23 0.34
CA LYS A 105 -12.61 8.05 -0.84
C LYS A 105 -12.76 6.66 -1.46
N LEU A 106 -12.87 5.61 -0.65
CA LEU A 106 -13.13 4.26 -1.16
C LEU A 106 -14.52 4.17 -1.83
N PHE A 107 -15.55 4.73 -1.20
CA PHE A 107 -16.91 4.74 -1.75
C PHE A 107 -17.02 5.50 -3.07
N ALA A 108 -16.15 6.49 -3.33
CA ALA A 108 -16.06 7.13 -4.65
C ALA A 108 -15.74 6.11 -5.79
N HIS A 109 -15.17 4.96 -5.46
CA HIS A 109 -14.86 3.89 -6.42
C HIS A 109 -15.93 2.78 -6.45
N ALA A 110 -16.99 2.85 -5.64
CA ALA A 110 -17.93 1.72 -5.45
C ALA A 110 -18.67 1.31 -6.73
N GLN A 111 -19.10 2.29 -7.53
CA GLN A 111 -19.81 2.01 -8.78
C GLN A 111 -18.90 1.31 -9.80
N LEU A 112 -17.67 1.81 -9.95
CA LEU A 112 -16.66 1.19 -10.82
C LEU A 112 -16.26 -0.19 -10.29
N GLY A 113 -16.05 -0.34 -8.98
CA GLY A 113 -15.77 -1.63 -8.35
C GLY A 113 -16.86 -2.66 -8.60
N SER A 114 -18.13 -2.26 -8.54
CA SER A 114 -19.25 -3.15 -8.87
C SER A 114 -19.22 -3.64 -10.32
N ALA A 115 -18.89 -2.75 -11.27
CA ALA A 115 -18.75 -3.11 -12.68
C ALA A 115 -17.56 -4.05 -12.93
N VAL A 116 -16.41 -3.72 -12.33
CA VAL A 116 -15.19 -4.53 -12.40
C VAL A 116 -15.43 -5.93 -11.82
N HIS A 117 -16.11 -6.04 -10.67
CA HIS A 117 -16.42 -7.33 -10.04
C HIS A 117 -17.33 -8.17 -10.93
N LYS A 118 -18.41 -7.59 -11.48
CA LYS A 118 -19.29 -8.30 -12.43
C LYS A 118 -18.53 -8.79 -13.66
N HIS A 119 -17.65 -7.96 -14.21
CA HIS A 119 -16.84 -8.34 -15.36
C HIS A 119 -15.85 -9.46 -15.03
N TYR A 120 -15.21 -9.38 -13.86
CA TYR A 120 -14.37 -10.45 -13.33
C TYR A 120 -15.12 -11.77 -13.19
N GLN A 121 -16.34 -11.76 -12.61
CA GLN A 121 -17.13 -12.99 -12.44
C GLN A 121 -17.48 -13.65 -13.79
N ALA A 122 -17.82 -12.85 -14.81
CA ALA A 122 -18.06 -13.36 -16.16
C ALA A 122 -16.78 -13.97 -16.76
N GLN A 123 -15.66 -13.24 -16.71
CA GLN A 123 -14.39 -13.68 -17.25
C GLN A 123 -13.83 -14.93 -16.53
N LYS A 124 -14.07 -15.05 -15.22
CA LYS A 124 -13.65 -16.19 -14.41
C LYS A 124 -14.25 -17.51 -14.92
N VAL A 125 -15.50 -17.50 -15.39
CA VAL A 125 -16.15 -18.69 -15.95
C VAL A 125 -15.37 -19.19 -17.18
N ASP A 126 -15.01 -18.28 -18.08
CA ASP A 126 -14.22 -18.62 -19.27
C ASP A 126 -12.82 -19.16 -18.91
N TRP A 127 -12.13 -18.55 -17.94
CA TRP A 127 -10.83 -19.06 -17.45
C TRP A 127 -10.94 -20.42 -16.74
N ILE A 128 -12.07 -20.72 -16.10
CA ILE A 128 -12.31 -22.04 -15.51
C ILE A 128 -12.48 -23.10 -16.60
N HIS A 129 -13.23 -22.78 -17.66
CA HIS A 129 -13.53 -23.71 -18.75
C HIS A 129 -12.32 -23.94 -19.68
N THR A 130 -11.70 -22.87 -20.16
CA THR A 130 -10.58 -22.95 -21.10
C THR A 130 -9.31 -23.52 -20.46
N ARG A 131 -9.12 -23.30 -19.16
CA ARG A 131 -7.90 -23.62 -18.41
C ARG A 131 -6.62 -23.08 -19.07
N ALA A 132 -6.74 -22.03 -19.88
CA ALA A 132 -5.59 -21.38 -20.51
C ALA A 132 -4.63 -20.83 -19.45
N PRO A 133 -3.30 -20.83 -19.71
CA PRO A 133 -2.35 -20.17 -18.83
C PRO A 133 -2.64 -18.66 -18.81
N LEU A 134 -2.66 -18.08 -17.62
CA LEU A 134 -2.88 -16.64 -17.42
C LEU A 134 -1.55 -15.90 -17.36
N CYS A 135 -1.52 -14.69 -17.90
CA CYS A 135 -0.34 -13.83 -17.77
C CYS A 135 -0.24 -13.23 -16.35
N ALA A 136 0.88 -12.58 -16.05
CA ALA A 136 1.12 -12.03 -14.71
C ALA A 136 0.02 -11.05 -14.26
N SER A 137 -0.45 -10.16 -15.14
CA SER A 137 -1.48 -9.17 -14.79
C SER A 137 -2.84 -9.82 -14.51
N GLU A 138 -3.20 -10.88 -15.23
CA GLU A 138 -4.41 -11.68 -14.97
C GLU A 138 -4.31 -12.49 -13.67
N VAL A 139 -3.15 -13.08 -13.38
CA VAL A 139 -2.91 -13.79 -12.11
C VAL A 139 -3.07 -12.83 -10.93
N ILE A 140 -2.45 -11.64 -10.99
CA ILE A 140 -2.56 -10.63 -9.94
C ILE A 140 -4.02 -10.15 -9.78
N LEU A 141 -4.77 -10.04 -10.88
CA LEU A 141 -6.19 -9.71 -10.83
C LEU A 141 -6.98 -10.77 -10.07
N VAL A 142 -6.75 -12.06 -10.35
CA VAL A 142 -7.37 -13.18 -9.62
C VAL A 142 -7.01 -13.13 -8.13
N LEU A 143 -5.73 -12.94 -7.79
CA LEU A 143 -5.29 -12.86 -6.40
C LEU A 143 -5.92 -11.66 -5.66
N SER A 144 -6.03 -10.52 -6.33
CA SER A 144 -6.64 -9.30 -5.78
C SER A 144 -8.15 -9.47 -5.52
N MET A 145 -8.82 -10.29 -6.32
CA MET A 145 -10.27 -10.57 -6.19
C MET A 145 -10.62 -11.70 -5.23
N GLU A 146 -9.77 -12.72 -5.12
CA GLU A 146 -10.10 -13.97 -4.42
C GLU A 146 -9.34 -14.15 -3.10
N VAL A 147 -8.19 -13.48 -2.94
CA VAL A 147 -7.27 -13.74 -1.83
C VAL A 147 -7.19 -12.56 -0.88
N ALA A 148 -6.83 -11.37 -1.39
CA ALA A 148 -6.79 -10.14 -0.59
C ALA A 148 -6.64 -8.88 -1.48
N PRO A 149 -7.14 -7.70 -1.07
CA PRO A 149 -6.93 -6.47 -1.82
C PRO A 149 -5.57 -5.84 -1.48
N LEU A 150 -4.46 -6.51 -1.80
CA LEU A 150 -3.09 -6.07 -1.46
C LEU A 150 -2.51 -5.11 -2.51
N PRO A 151 -1.50 -4.29 -2.15
CA PRO A 151 -0.74 -3.49 -3.11
C PRO A 151 -0.03 -4.36 -4.16
N LEU A 152 0.10 -3.85 -5.38
CA LEU A 152 0.76 -4.55 -6.49
C LEU A 152 2.18 -5.01 -6.18
N SER A 153 2.94 -4.22 -5.40
CA SER A 153 4.30 -4.57 -4.98
C SER A 153 4.34 -5.92 -4.25
N ILE A 154 3.40 -6.16 -3.34
CA ILE A 154 3.31 -7.43 -2.60
C ILE A 154 2.99 -8.59 -3.55
N TRP A 155 2.07 -8.40 -4.49
CA TRP A 155 1.73 -9.45 -5.44
C TRP A 155 2.88 -9.81 -6.37
N PHE A 156 3.67 -8.83 -6.77
CA PHE A 156 4.89 -9.07 -7.54
C PHE A 156 5.95 -9.83 -6.76
N ASP A 157 6.07 -9.60 -5.45
CA ASP A 157 6.96 -10.40 -4.59
C ASP A 157 6.47 -11.86 -4.50
N VAL A 158 5.15 -12.08 -4.40
CA VAL A 158 4.54 -13.42 -4.46
C VAL A 158 4.83 -14.09 -5.81
N LEU A 159 4.58 -13.42 -6.93
CA LEU A 159 4.84 -14.01 -8.26
C LEU A 159 6.31 -14.32 -8.51
N SER A 160 7.22 -13.62 -7.84
CA SER A 160 8.67 -13.85 -7.95
C SER A 160 9.15 -15.04 -7.11
N ASN A 161 8.32 -15.54 -6.20
CA ASN A 161 8.73 -16.55 -5.23
C ASN A 161 7.74 -17.72 -5.21
N SER A 162 8.09 -18.81 -5.88
CA SER A 162 7.26 -20.03 -5.88
C SER A 162 7.12 -20.68 -4.50
N SER A 163 8.01 -20.37 -3.55
CA SER A 163 7.88 -20.81 -2.15
C SER A 163 6.83 -20.03 -1.35
N SER A 164 6.15 -19.05 -1.96
CA SER A 164 5.04 -18.33 -1.34
C SER A 164 3.80 -19.18 -1.13
N ILE A 165 3.63 -20.32 -1.82
CA ILE A 165 2.53 -21.26 -1.55
C ILE A 165 2.95 -22.22 -0.44
N GLU A 166 2.20 -22.21 0.67
CA GLU A 166 2.38 -23.13 1.79
C GLU A 166 1.12 -23.97 2.01
N LYS A 167 1.28 -25.24 2.37
CA LYS A 167 0.17 -26.07 2.84
C LYS A 167 0.14 -26.06 4.37
N LEU A 168 -0.93 -25.55 4.96
CA LEU A 168 -1.16 -25.49 6.40
C LEU A 168 -2.54 -26.09 6.70
N ASP A 169 -2.61 -27.02 7.65
CA ASP A 169 -3.85 -27.67 8.09
C ASP A 169 -4.74 -28.21 6.94
N GLY A 170 -4.09 -28.75 5.90
CA GLY A 170 -4.78 -29.28 4.73
C GLY A 170 -5.21 -28.24 3.68
N GLN A 171 -5.05 -26.95 3.96
CA GLN A 171 -5.39 -25.84 3.07
C GLN A 171 -4.14 -25.22 2.43
N PHE A 172 -4.24 -24.84 1.16
CA PHE A 172 -3.21 -24.04 0.51
C PHE A 172 -3.36 -22.57 0.90
N THR A 173 -2.25 -21.95 1.26
CA THR A 173 -2.17 -20.57 1.69
C THR A 173 -1.07 -19.86 0.92
N VAL A 174 -1.21 -18.55 0.75
CA VAL A 174 -0.10 -17.69 0.30
C VAL A 174 0.48 -16.97 1.49
N ARG A 175 1.80 -17.07 1.65
CA ARG A 175 2.60 -16.34 2.63
C ARG A 175 3.27 -15.16 1.96
N PHE A 176 3.20 -14.00 2.61
CA PHE A 176 4.05 -12.86 2.29
C PHE A 176 4.54 -12.21 3.58
N ASP A 177 5.77 -11.72 3.53
CA ASP A 177 6.38 -11.00 4.64
C ASP A 177 5.89 -9.55 4.62
N HIS A 178 5.66 -8.97 5.79
CA HIS A 178 5.19 -7.60 5.87
C HIS A 178 6.25 -6.62 5.36
N PRO A 179 5.88 -5.59 4.57
CA PRO A 179 6.83 -4.58 4.15
C PRO A 179 7.35 -3.76 5.34
N ASN A 180 8.50 -3.12 5.16
CA ASN A 180 9.05 -2.12 6.10
C ASN A 180 9.34 -2.60 7.53
N GLN A 181 9.60 -3.90 7.69
CA GLN A 181 10.03 -4.45 8.97
C GLN A 181 11.45 -4.04 9.31
N THR A 182 11.62 -3.50 10.51
CA THR A 182 12.95 -3.23 11.08
C THR A 182 13.29 -4.38 12.03
N LEU A 183 13.86 -5.45 11.49
CA LEU A 183 14.25 -6.63 12.28
C LEU A 183 15.45 -6.28 13.17
N LYS A 184 15.40 -6.68 14.45
CA LYS A 184 16.63 -6.77 15.25
C LYS A 184 17.45 -7.96 14.80
N SER A 185 18.73 -7.99 15.17
CA SER A 185 19.58 -9.17 14.96
C SER A 185 18.93 -10.40 15.58
N GLY A 186 18.56 -11.38 14.76
CA GLY A 186 17.93 -12.63 15.19
C GLY A 186 16.39 -12.66 15.22
N GLU A 187 15.70 -11.55 14.96
CA GLU A 187 14.23 -11.55 14.83
C GLU A 187 13.80 -11.99 13.43
N LEU A 188 12.84 -12.92 13.35
CA LEU A 188 12.25 -13.35 12.08
C LEU A 188 11.26 -12.31 11.56
N PRO A 189 11.13 -12.14 10.23
CA PRO A 189 10.09 -11.31 9.67
C PRO A 189 8.69 -11.80 10.06
N SER A 190 7.89 -10.88 10.58
CA SER A 190 6.44 -11.00 10.65
C SER A 190 5.85 -11.19 9.27
N PHE A 191 4.78 -11.95 9.18
CA PHE A 191 4.20 -12.36 7.92
C PHE A 191 2.70 -12.58 8.10
N THR A 192 1.98 -12.53 6.99
CA THR A 192 0.55 -12.87 6.96
C THR A 192 0.35 -14.02 6.00
N ARG A 193 -0.66 -14.84 6.31
CA ARG A 193 -1.13 -15.93 5.46
C ARG A 193 -2.55 -15.68 5.05
N TYR A 194 -2.82 -15.83 3.76
CA TYR A 194 -4.18 -15.87 3.24
C TYR A 194 -4.48 -17.24 2.66
N ALA A 195 -5.66 -17.75 2.97
CA ALA A 195 -6.20 -18.93 2.34
C ALA A 195 -6.33 -18.70 0.83
N LEU A 196 -5.86 -19.65 0.03
CA LEU A 196 -6.07 -19.66 -1.40
C LEU A 196 -7.39 -20.38 -1.71
N THR A 197 -8.24 -19.76 -2.51
CA THR A 197 -9.37 -20.47 -3.13
C THR A 197 -8.82 -21.52 -4.10
N PRO A 198 -9.57 -22.61 -4.39
CA PRO A 198 -9.11 -23.62 -5.35
C PRO A 198 -8.75 -23.03 -6.72
N PHE A 199 -9.50 -22.01 -7.16
CA PHE A 199 -9.23 -21.31 -8.42
C PHE A 199 -7.94 -20.49 -8.35
N ALA A 200 -7.78 -19.66 -7.31
CA ALA A 200 -6.56 -18.87 -7.12
C ALA A 200 -5.31 -19.76 -6.99
N CYS A 201 -5.41 -20.85 -6.23
CA CYS A 201 -4.33 -21.83 -6.09
C CYS A 201 -3.93 -22.43 -7.43
N ARG A 202 -4.90 -22.87 -8.25
CA ARG A 202 -4.64 -23.44 -9.57
C ARG A 202 -3.97 -22.43 -10.51
N VAL A 203 -4.49 -21.21 -10.56
CA VAL A 203 -3.94 -20.14 -11.40
C VAL A 203 -2.50 -19.83 -11.03
N LEU A 204 -2.22 -19.65 -9.74
CA LEU A 204 -0.88 -19.34 -9.24
C LEU A 204 0.11 -20.50 -9.46
N TRP A 205 -0.35 -21.73 -9.25
CA TRP A 205 0.47 -22.93 -9.50
C TRP A 205 0.85 -23.07 -10.98
N ASN A 206 -0.12 -22.91 -11.89
CA ASN A 206 0.13 -22.93 -13.34
C ASN A 206 1.11 -21.81 -13.76
N TYR A 207 0.99 -20.63 -13.15
CA TYR A 207 1.92 -19.52 -13.40
C TYR A 207 3.35 -19.91 -13.02
N TYR A 208 3.56 -20.50 -11.84
CA TYR A 208 4.90 -20.95 -11.44
C TYR A 208 5.43 -22.07 -12.32
N GLN A 209 4.62 -23.04 -12.73
CA GLN A 209 5.07 -24.12 -13.62
C GLN A 209 5.49 -23.62 -15.01
N THR A 210 4.83 -22.58 -15.51
CA THR A 210 5.17 -21.98 -16.82
C THR A 210 6.36 -21.04 -16.75
N HIS A 211 6.70 -20.54 -15.56
CA HIS A 211 7.79 -19.57 -15.33
C HIS A 211 8.95 -20.15 -14.48
N SER A 212 8.91 -21.43 -14.12
CA SER A 212 9.89 -22.10 -13.24
C SER A 212 11.29 -22.28 -13.86
N ASP A 213 11.44 -22.05 -15.16
CA ASP A 213 12.76 -22.04 -15.82
C ASP A 213 13.62 -20.82 -15.44
N GLN A 214 13.06 -19.86 -14.69
CA GLN A 214 13.82 -18.78 -14.07
C GLN A 214 14.19 -19.14 -12.62
N THR A 215 15.11 -20.10 -12.47
CA THR A 215 15.87 -20.44 -11.25
C THR A 215 15.06 -20.74 -9.98
N LEU A 216 14.88 -22.03 -9.66
CA LEU A 216 14.74 -22.49 -8.27
C LEU A 216 15.97 -22.04 -7.47
N PRO A 217 15.87 -21.12 -6.49
CA PRO A 217 16.92 -20.97 -5.51
C PRO A 217 16.81 -22.16 -4.57
N SER A 218 17.90 -22.93 -4.48
CA SER A 218 18.12 -23.83 -3.34
C SER A 218 17.83 -23.07 -2.05
N LYS A 219 17.13 -23.71 -1.10
CA LYS A 219 16.94 -23.21 0.27
C LYS A 219 18.29 -22.72 0.82
N GLY A 220 18.53 -21.42 0.81
CA GLY A 220 19.79 -20.83 1.26
C GLY A 220 20.18 -19.53 0.58
N ASP A 221 19.81 -19.33 -0.69
CA ASP A 221 20.17 -18.09 -1.39
C ASP A 221 19.05 -17.05 -1.28
N GLY A 222 19.36 -15.93 -0.61
CA GLY A 222 18.44 -14.81 -0.47
C GLY A 222 17.84 -14.43 -1.82
N ALA A 223 16.51 -14.45 -1.90
CA ALA A 223 15.75 -14.07 -3.09
C ALA A 223 16.38 -12.82 -3.72
N LYS A 224 16.83 -12.92 -4.99
CA LYS A 224 17.42 -11.80 -5.73
C LYS A 224 16.45 -10.63 -5.66
N LYS A 225 16.80 -9.63 -4.84
CA LYS A 225 15.93 -8.49 -4.56
C LYS A 225 15.67 -7.74 -5.87
N ARG A 226 14.42 -7.77 -6.34
CA ARG A 226 13.99 -7.15 -7.60
C ARG A 226 14.37 -5.66 -7.58
N SER A 227 14.96 -5.17 -8.68
CA SER A 227 15.37 -3.76 -8.72
C SER A 227 14.13 -2.85 -8.69
N PRO A 228 14.16 -1.70 -7.99
CA PRO A 228 13.02 -0.78 -7.92
C PRO A 228 12.53 -0.30 -9.30
N ALA A 229 13.44 -0.17 -10.27
CA ALA A 229 13.10 0.21 -11.64
C ALA A 229 12.38 -0.91 -12.42
N SER A 230 12.70 -2.18 -12.16
CA SER A 230 11.96 -3.31 -12.76
C SER A 230 10.55 -3.36 -12.22
N LEU A 231 10.40 -3.31 -10.89
CA LEU A 231 9.10 -3.36 -10.24
C LEU A 231 8.18 -2.23 -10.72
N LYS A 232 8.69 -1.00 -10.83
CA LYS A 232 7.92 0.13 -11.38
C LYS A 232 7.43 -0.10 -12.81
N ARG A 233 8.25 -0.73 -13.67
CA ARG A 233 7.85 -1.05 -15.05
C ARG A 233 6.78 -2.13 -15.10
N GLU A 234 6.91 -3.16 -14.29
CA GLU A 234 5.94 -4.26 -14.21
C GLU A 234 4.58 -3.80 -13.67
N ILE A 235 4.60 -2.96 -12.62
CA ILE A 235 3.41 -2.29 -12.08
C ILE A 235 2.73 -1.46 -13.18
N LYS A 236 3.50 -0.65 -13.91
CA LYS A 236 2.96 0.16 -15.00
C LYS A 236 2.32 -0.70 -16.08
N SER A 237 3.00 -1.75 -16.53
CA SER A 237 2.49 -2.69 -17.55
C SER A 237 1.19 -3.35 -17.09
N THR A 238 1.14 -3.83 -15.85
CA THR A 238 -0.07 -4.48 -15.30
C THR A 238 -1.26 -3.51 -15.23
N VAL A 239 -1.01 -2.27 -14.83
CA VAL A 239 -2.05 -1.23 -14.81
C VAL A 239 -2.53 -0.91 -16.23
N GLU A 240 -1.66 -0.91 -17.23
CA GLU A 240 -2.03 -0.72 -18.64
C GLU A 240 -2.89 -1.88 -19.15
N ASP A 241 -2.51 -3.13 -18.84
CA ASP A 241 -3.28 -4.34 -19.18
C ASP A 241 -4.68 -4.28 -18.56
N TRP A 242 -4.79 -3.92 -17.27
CA TRP A 242 -6.08 -3.83 -16.60
C TRP A 242 -6.95 -2.71 -17.16
N ASN A 243 -6.36 -1.56 -17.51
CA ASN A 243 -7.08 -0.48 -18.19
C ASN A 243 -7.60 -0.93 -19.56
N ALA A 244 -6.82 -1.71 -20.31
CA ALA A 244 -7.26 -2.29 -21.57
C ALA A 244 -8.37 -3.35 -21.37
N TRP A 245 -8.23 -4.18 -20.33
CA TRP A 245 -9.21 -5.21 -19.97
C TRP A 245 -10.58 -4.62 -19.66
N ILE A 246 -10.67 -3.48 -18.97
CA ILE A 246 -11.95 -2.80 -18.69
C ILE A 246 -12.39 -1.82 -19.77
N ALA A 247 -11.59 -1.56 -20.80
CA ALA A 247 -11.94 -0.62 -21.86
C ALA A 247 -13.31 -0.94 -22.53
N PRO A 248 -13.69 -2.21 -22.77
CA PRO A 248 -15.02 -2.54 -23.28
C PRO A 248 -16.16 -2.15 -22.33
N LEU A 249 -15.92 -2.12 -21.01
CA LEU A 249 -16.90 -1.64 -20.03
C LEU A 249 -17.08 -0.12 -20.13
N SER A 250 -15.97 0.60 -20.27
CA SER A 250 -15.96 2.07 -20.43
C SER A 250 -16.62 2.54 -21.73
N ALA A 251 -16.63 1.70 -22.77
CA ALA A 251 -17.29 2.01 -24.04
C ALA A 251 -18.79 1.67 -24.06
N ARG A 252 -19.24 0.73 -23.21
CA ARG A 252 -20.65 0.26 -23.17
C ARG A 252 -21.50 0.97 -22.12
N TYR A 253 -20.89 1.72 -21.20
CA TYR A 253 -21.55 2.37 -20.07
C TYR A 253 -20.86 3.69 -19.74
N GLU A 254 -21.59 4.60 -19.12
CA GLU A 254 -21.24 5.96 -18.65
C GLU A 254 -20.08 6.02 -17.62
N PHE A 255 -19.07 5.15 -17.71
CA PHE A 255 -17.95 5.08 -16.77
C PHE A 255 -16.84 6.08 -17.08
N ALA A 256 -16.76 6.62 -18.31
CA ALA A 256 -15.84 7.73 -18.60
C ALA A 256 -16.04 8.91 -17.62
N PRO A 257 -17.28 9.41 -17.38
CA PRO A 257 -17.58 10.38 -16.34
C PRO A 257 -17.11 10.00 -14.94
N LEU A 258 -17.21 8.71 -14.57
CA LEU A 258 -16.82 8.22 -13.25
C LEU A 258 -15.31 8.17 -13.08
N ILE A 259 -14.60 7.74 -14.12
CA ILE A 259 -13.13 7.74 -14.13
C ILE A 259 -12.61 9.18 -14.10
N ASP A 260 -13.28 10.10 -14.80
CA ASP A 260 -12.96 11.53 -14.79
C ASP A 260 -13.25 12.18 -13.42
N ALA A 261 -14.34 11.77 -12.75
CA ALA A 261 -14.69 12.24 -11.41
C ALA A 261 -13.68 11.81 -10.32
N LEU A 262 -12.91 10.74 -10.54
CA LEU A 262 -11.85 10.30 -9.62
C LEU A 262 -10.62 11.22 -9.64
N ASP A 263 -10.50 12.13 -10.62
CA ASP A 263 -9.43 13.14 -10.67
C ASP A 263 -9.90 14.40 -11.43
N PRO A 264 -10.64 15.30 -10.76
CA PRO A 264 -11.37 16.41 -11.38
C PRO A 264 -10.49 17.52 -12.02
N ASN A 265 -9.16 17.42 -11.91
CA ASN A 265 -8.21 18.35 -12.53
C ASN A 265 -7.57 17.78 -13.82
N ALA A 266 -8.15 16.70 -14.38
CA ALA A 266 -7.70 16.07 -15.62
C ALA A 266 -8.16 16.82 -16.88
N SER A 267 -7.30 16.97 -17.88
CA SER A 267 -7.66 17.50 -19.21
C SER A 267 -7.93 16.43 -20.28
N VAL A 268 -7.83 15.13 -19.94
CA VAL A 268 -7.96 13.99 -20.88
C VAL A 268 -8.65 12.83 -20.14
N PRO A 269 -9.55 12.03 -20.79
CA PRO A 269 -10.17 10.88 -20.15
C PRO A 269 -9.12 9.95 -19.56
N LYS A 270 -9.09 9.85 -18.22
CA LYS A 270 -7.93 9.29 -17.51
C LYS A 270 -7.92 7.77 -17.57
N ARG A 271 -6.74 7.19 -17.77
CA ARG A 271 -6.47 5.79 -17.42
C ARG A 271 -6.33 5.69 -15.90
N LEU A 272 -6.85 4.62 -15.30
CA LEU A 272 -6.71 4.38 -13.85
C LEU A 272 -5.24 4.16 -13.51
N LYS A 273 -4.81 4.70 -12.36
CA LYS A 273 -3.46 4.45 -11.80
C LYS A 273 -3.50 3.25 -10.85
N ALA A 274 -2.32 2.76 -10.45
CA ALA A 274 -2.19 1.67 -9.48
C ALA A 274 -2.98 1.91 -8.18
N ALA A 275 -2.93 3.14 -7.65
CA ALA A 275 -3.68 3.51 -6.44
C ALA A 275 -5.20 3.43 -6.64
N ASN A 276 -5.72 3.80 -7.81
CA ASN A 276 -7.14 3.67 -8.11
C ASN A 276 -7.56 2.19 -8.14
N TRP A 277 -6.76 1.34 -8.78
CA TRP A 277 -6.99 -0.10 -8.81
C TRP A 277 -6.99 -0.72 -7.42
N HIS A 278 -6.04 -0.32 -6.56
CA HIS A 278 -6.00 -0.77 -5.18
C HIS A 278 -7.28 -0.39 -4.42
N CYS A 279 -7.73 0.86 -4.52
CA CYS A 279 -9.01 1.31 -3.94
C CYS A 279 -10.21 0.54 -4.51
N ILE A 280 -10.21 0.23 -5.81
CA ILE A 280 -11.24 -0.57 -6.48
C ILE A 280 -11.32 -1.97 -5.86
N PHE A 281 -10.18 -2.65 -5.65
CA PHE A 281 -10.19 -3.96 -5.00
C PHE A 281 -10.65 -3.85 -3.54
N GLN A 282 -10.17 -2.86 -2.79
CA GLN A 282 -10.61 -2.65 -1.40
C GLN A 282 -12.12 -2.44 -1.29
N ILE A 283 -12.72 -1.61 -2.15
CA ILE A 283 -14.17 -1.37 -2.12
C ILE A 283 -14.97 -2.59 -2.61
N ILE A 284 -14.44 -3.39 -3.53
CA ILE A 284 -15.05 -4.68 -3.91
C ILE A 284 -15.08 -5.60 -2.69
N TRP A 285 -13.99 -5.72 -1.95
CA TRP A 285 -13.96 -6.53 -0.74
C TRP A 285 -14.94 -6.04 0.32
N HIS A 286 -15.05 -4.72 0.50
CA HIS A 286 -16.04 -4.16 1.40
C HIS A 286 -17.49 -4.48 0.97
N CYS A 287 -17.84 -4.15 -0.27
CA CYS A 287 -19.23 -4.16 -0.73
C CYS A 287 -19.71 -5.53 -1.21
N ALA A 288 -18.87 -6.31 -1.90
CA ALA A 288 -19.25 -7.59 -2.47
C ALA A 288 -18.99 -8.76 -1.52
N TYR A 289 -17.93 -8.70 -0.71
CA TYR A 289 -17.58 -9.76 0.25
C TYR A 289 -17.92 -9.42 1.70
N GLY A 290 -18.48 -8.24 1.98
CA GLY A 290 -18.91 -7.83 3.31
C GLY A 290 -17.74 -7.59 4.28
N TYR A 291 -16.54 -7.34 3.77
CA TYR A 291 -15.35 -7.23 4.60
C TYR A 291 -15.37 -5.93 5.45
N PRO A 292 -15.17 -6.01 6.78
CA PRO A 292 -15.12 -4.83 7.63
C PRO A 292 -14.02 -3.84 7.21
N SER A 293 -14.32 -2.55 7.31
CA SER A 293 -13.39 -1.46 6.97
C SER A 293 -12.08 -1.51 7.76
N GLU A 294 -12.14 -2.03 8.97
CA GLU A 294 -11.04 -2.20 9.90
C GLU A 294 -10.00 -3.17 9.31
N LEU A 295 -10.48 -4.31 8.80
CA LEU A 295 -9.61 -5.34 8.28
C LEU A 295 -9.00 -4.93 6.93
N LEU A 296 -9.72 -4.19 6.09
CA LEU A 296 -9.16 -3.66 4.83
C LEU A 296 -7.88 -2.83 5.05
N ARG A 297 -7.76 -2.19 6.21
CA ARG A 297 -6.55 -1.44 6.60
C ARG A 297 -5.43 -2.36 7.06
N ASP A 298 -5.75 -3.42 7.81
CA ASP A 298 -4.78 -4.41 8.29
C ASP A 298 -4.15 -5.21 7.12
N HIS A 299 -4.92 -5.43 6.04
CA HIS A 299 -4.41 -5.99 4.79
C HIS A 299 -3.35 -5.10 4.12
N ALA A 300 -3.49 -3.77 4.23
CA ALA A 300 -2.53 -2.81 3.70
C ALA A 300 -1.31 -2.61 4.61
N VAL A 301 -1.49 -2.69 5.93
CA VAL A 301 -0.46 -2.44 6.95
C VAL A 301 -0.67 -3.39 8.13
N PRO A 302 -0.13 -4.61 8.08
CA PRO A 302 -0.16 -5.50 9.23
C PRO A 302 0.65 -4.86 10.37
N ALA A 303 0.05 -4.78 11.55
CA ALA A 303 0.63 -4.10 12.70
C ALA A 303 2.00 -4.70 13.09
N ALA A 304 3.10 -4.01 12.75
CA ALA A 304 4.45 -4.37 13.20
C ALA A 304 5.20 -3.13 13.72
N THR A 305 5.64 -3.25 14.96
CA THR A 305 6.25 -2.22 15.80
C THR A 305 7.54 -1.63 15.23
N TRP A 306 7.59 -0.31 15.04
CA TRP A 306 8.85 0.42 14.83
C TRP A 306 9.73 0.40 16.10
N PRO A 307 10.94 -0.20 16.12
CA PRO A 307 11.72 -0.26 17.36
C PRO A 307 12.26 1.13 17.79
N LEU A 308 12.02 1.47 19.05
CA LEU A 308 12.38 2.71 19.77
C LEU A 308 13.83 3.19 19.55
N ASN A 309 14.75 2.26 19.30
CA ASN A 309 16.19 2.53 19.37
C ASN A 309 16.75 3.31 18.18
N ARG A 310 16.00 3.45 17.07
CA ARG A 310 16.48 4.26 15.92
C ARG A 310 16.14 5.73 16.04
N LEU A 311 15.01 6.13 16.63
CA LEU A 311 14.74 7.54 16.89
C LEU A 311 15.67 8.09 17.98
N SER A 312 15.96 7.28 19.01
CA SER A 312 16.95 7.66 20.02
C SER A 312 18.39 7.62 19.54
N ALA A 313 18.76 6.67 18.69
CA ALA A 313 20.06 6.71 18.00
C ALA A 313 20.16 7.85 16.95
N LEU A 314 19.04 8.30 16.37
CA LEU A 314 18.97 9.46 15.47
C LEU A 314 19.20 10.76 16.25
N GLN A 315 18.62 10.91 17.45
CA GLN A 315 18.85 12.07 18.31
C GLN A 315 20.25 12.10 18.94
N ASN A 316 20.76 10.96 19.41
CA ASN A 316 22.09 10.89 20.03
C ASN A 316 23.23 11.17 19.03
N LYS A 317 23.05 10.88 17.73
CA LYS A 317 24.03 11.23 16.69
C LYS A 317 23.91 12.66 16.16
N LEU A 318 22.80 13.36 16.40
CA LEU A 318 22.64 14.78 16.10
C LEU A 318 23.26 15.67 17.18
N LYS A 319 23.32 15.21 18.44
CA LYS A 319 24.01 15.91 19.55
C LYS A 319 25.55 15.78 19.51
N LEU A 320 26.10 14.97 18.62
CA LEU A 320 27.55 14.77 18.47
C LEU A 320 28.15 15.57 17.31
N VAL A 321 27.38 16.46 16.66
CA VAL A 321 27.83 17.34 15.57
C VAL A 321 27.44 18.80 15.85
N SER A 322 27.35 19.18 17.13
CA SER A 322 27.30 20.58 17.58
C SER A 322 28.57 20.91 18.35
#